data_AF-A0A5A5TD61-F1
#
_entry.id   AF-A0A5A5TD61-F1
#
_cell.length_a   1.000
_cell.length_b   1.000
_cell.length_c   1.000
_cell.angle_alpha   90.00
_cell.angle_beta   90.00
_cell.angle_gamma   90.00
#
_symmetry.space_group_name_H-M   'P 1'
#
loop_
_entity.id
_entity.type
_entity.pdbx_description
1 polymer ?
#
loop_
_entity_poly.entity_id
_entity_poly.type
_entity_poly.pdbx_seq_one_letter_code
_entity_poly.pdbx_strand_id
1 'polypeptide(L)' 'MNLQNTHKDHMKIGRYQSWMEDGQLKLYCHEFGNSSGMYCSMSVEETKGLLELLSRNSTGINEALYVHENDAIAQSHFA' A
#
# COMPACT_ATOMS: atom_id res chain seq x y z
N MET A 1 -7.00 -31.92 14.73
CA MET A 1 -6.17 -31.74 13.52
C MET A 1 -6.01 -30.24 13.32
N ASN A 2 -4.80 -29.73 13.50
CA ASN A 2 -4.46 -28.30 13.42
C ASN A 2 -4.31 -27.90 11.95
N LEU A 3 -5.26 -27.15 11.40
CA LEU A 3 -4.97 -26.26 10.26
C LEU A 3 -4.52 -24.93 10.87
N GLN A 4 -3.22 -24.70 10.88
CA GLN A 4 -2.63 -23.41 11.17
C GLN A 4 -3.14 -22.41 10.13
N ASN A 5 -4.09 -21.57 10.55
CA ASN A 5 -4.45 -20.32 9.90
C ASN A 5 -3.20 -19.43 9.84
N THR A 6 -2.37 -19.59 8.81
CA THR A 6 -1.40 -18.56 8.42
C THR A 6 -2.12 -17.52 7.57
N HIS A 7 -3.13 -16.86 8.15
CA HIS A 7 -3.40 -15.49 7.76
C HIS A 7 -2.10 -14.76 8.09
N LYS A 8 -1.31 -14.45 7.07
CA LYS A 8 -0.21 -13.50 7.22
C LYS A 8 -0.86 -12.25 7.77
N ASP A 9 -0.78 -12.08 9.08
CA ASP A 9 -1.11 -10.85 9.78
C ASP A 9 -0.62 -9.73 8.89
N HIS A 10 -1.57 -8.96 8.38
CA HIS A 10 -1.38 -7.82 7.51
C HIS A 10 -0.05 -7.18 7.86
N MET A 11 0.99 -7.39 7.03
CA MET A 11 2.32 -6.84 7.29
C MET A 11 2.07 -5.36 7.56
N LYS A 12 2.20 -4.95 8.82
CA LYS A 12 1.91 -3.59 9.23
C LYS A 12 3.01 -2.77 8.59
N ILE A 13 2.74 -2.31 7.37
CA ILE A 13 3.66 -1.46 6.65
C ILE A 13 3.87 -0.26 7.56
N GLY A 14 5.12 -0.01 7.94
CA GLY A 14 5.45 1.07 8.86
C GLY A 14 5.20 2.42 8.22
N ARG A 15 5.62 3.50 8.89
CA ARG A 15 5.35 4.86 8.43
C ARG A 15 5.91 5.08 7.03
N TYR A 16 5.03 5.41 6.09
CA TYR A 16 5.42 5.99 4.81
C TYR A 16 5.83 7.44 5.02
N GLN A 17 6.94 7.84 4.41
CA GLN A 17 7.37 9.23 4.36
C GLN A 17 7.59 9.63 2.92
N SER A 18 7.02 10.77 2.54
CA SER A 18 7.26 11.40 1.25
C SER A 18 7.61 12.86 1.43
N TRP A 19 8.58 13.34 0.65
CA TRP A 19 8.98 14.75 0.64
C TRP A 19 9.58 15.13 -0.71
N MET A 20 9.64 16.43 -0.96
CA MET A 20 10.34 16.99 -2.12
C MET A 20 11.72 17.48 -1.67
N GLU A 21 12.77 17.10 -2.39
CA GLU A 21 14.15 17.52 -2.14
C GLU A 21 14.84 17.70 -3.49
N ASP A 22 15.43 18.87 -3.73
CA ASP A 22 16.12 19.21 -4.98
C ASP A 22 15.30 18.92 -6.26
N GLY A 23 13.99 19.21 -6.20
CA GLY A 23 13.06 18.98 -7.32
C GLY A 23 12.70 17.51 -7.54
N GLN A 24 13.16 16.59 -6.68
CA GLN A 24 12.87 15.16 -6.76
C GLN A 24 11.86 14.74 -5.69
N LEU A 25 10.96 13.83 -6.05
CA LEU A 25 10.09 13.18 -5.08
C LEU A 25 10.85 12.03 -4.41
N LYS A 26 10.98 12.10 -3.09
CA LYS A 26 11.55 11.05 -2.26
C LYS A 26 10.43 10.25 -1.61
N LEU A 27 10.53 8.93 -1.66
CA LEU A 27 9.63 8.01 -1.00
C LEU A 27 10.46 7.06 -0.12
N TYR A 28 10.11 7.01 1.15
CA TYR A 28 10.68 6.06 2.10
C TYR A 28 9.56 5.19 2.68
N CYS A 29 9.79 3.88 2.62
CA CYS A 29 8.94 2.86 3.22
C CYS A 29 9.80 1.99 4.12
N HIS A 30 9.29 1.70 5.32
CA HIS A 30 9.94 0.82 6.26
C HIS A 30 8.90 -0.10 6.86
N GLU A 31 9.16 -1.40 6.89
CA GLU A 31 8.26 -2.35 7.54
C GLU A 31 8.51 -2.38 9.05
N PHE A 32 7.46 -2.31 9.87
CA PHE A 32 7.63 -2.34 11.32
C PHE A 32 8.24 -3.68 11.79
N GLY A 33 9.32 -3.63 12.56
CA GLY A 33 10.02 -4.83 13.07
C GLY A 33 11.04 -5.44 12.10
N ASN A 34 11.21 -4.86 10.91
CA ASN A 34 12.22 -5.26 9.94
C ASN A 34 13.28 -4.16 9.81
N SER A 35 14.57 -4.49 9.80
CA SER A 35 15.64 -3.50 9.63
C SER A 35 15.81 -3.02 8.18
N SER A 36 15.16 -3.67 7.22
CA SER A 36 15.19 -3.25 5.82
C SER A 36 14.06 -2.27 5.50
N GLY A 37 14.41 -1.18 4.83
CA GLY A 37 13.47 -0.26 4.21
C GLY A 37 13.71 -0.14 2.71
N MET A 38 12.74 0.42 2.01
CA MET A 38 12.86 0.82 0.62
C MET A 38 12.97 2.35 0.56
N TYR A 39 13.96 2.83 -0.18
CA TYR A 39 14.12 4.23 -0.51
C TYR A 39 14.05 4.40 -2.03
N CYS A 40 13.19 5.29 -2.49
CA CYS A 40 13.03 5.62 -3.90
C CYS A 40 13.15 7.13 -4.08
N SER A 41 13.80 7.53 -5.16
CA SER A 41 13.93 8.93 -5.59
C SER A 41 13.50 8.99 -7.04
N MET A 42 12.64 9.94 -7.37
CA MET A 42 12.14 10.12 -8.73
C MET A 42 12.38 11.55 -9.21
N SER A 43 12.79 11.68 -10.47
CA SER A 43 12.84 12.97 -11.16
C SER A 43 11.44 13.58 -11.30
N VAL A 44 11.38 14.82 -11.78
CA VAL A 44 10.10 15.48 -12.08
C VAL A 44 9.29 14.70 -13.12
N GLU A 45 9.96 14.20 -14.16
CA GLU A 45 9.35 13.44 -15.25
C GLU A 45 8.82 12.08 -14.77
N GLU A 46 9.61 11.36 -13.97
CA GLU A 46 9.20 10.09 -13.37
C GLU A 46 8.03 10.30 -12.40
N THR A 47 8.10 11.34 -11.58
CA THR A 47 7.02 11.73 -10.66
C THR A 47 5.74 12.05 -11.42
N LYS A 48 5.83 12.80 -12.52
CA LYS A 48 4.69 13.11 -13.38
C LYS A 48 4.08 11.83 -13.96
N GLY A 49 4.90 10.92 -14.49
CA GLY A 49 4.45 9.63 -15.00
C GLY A 49 3.74 8.80 -13.94
N LEU A 50 4.27 8.76 -12.71
CA LEU A 50 3.63 8.09 -11.58
C LEU A 50 2.27 8.70 -11.26
N LEU A 51 2.18 10.03 -11.15
CA LEU A 51 0.93 10.71 -10.85
C LEU A 51 -0.14 10.49 -11.93
N GLU A 52 0.26 10.49 -13.20
CA GLU A 52 -0.65 10.15 -14.31
C GLU A 52 -1.14 8.70 -14.22
N LEU A 53 -0.25 7.76 -13.92
CA LEU A 53 -0.61 6.34 -13.75
C LEU A 53 -1.59 6.18 -12.58
N LEU A 54 -1.31 6.78 -11.43
CA LEU A 54 -2.21 6.73 -10.26
C LEU A 54 -3.56 7.38 -10.56
N SER A 55 -3.58 8.52 -11.25
CA SER A 55 -4.82 9.19 -11.63
C SER A 55 -5.69 8.33 -12.55
N ARG A 56 -5.08 7.68 -13.55
CA ARG A 56 -5.79 6.82 -14.52
C ARG A 56 -6.36 5.55 -13.88
N ASN A 57 -5.72 5.04 -12.84
CA ASN A 57 -6.12 3.80 -12.16
C ASN A 57 -6.81 4.05 -10.81
N SER A 58 -7.16 5.31 -10.51
CA SER A 58 -7.71 5.72 -9.21
C SER A 58 -8.94 4.91 -8.79
N THR A 59 -9.86 4.60 -9.72
CA THR A 59 -11.03 3.76 -9.45
C THR A 59 -10.64 2.36 -8.97
N GLY A 60 -9.79 1.65 -9.71
CA GLY A 60 -9.36 0.30 -9.34
C GLY A 60 -8.53 0.26 -8.06
N ILE A 61 -7.72 1.30 -7.80
CA ILE A 61 -6.99 1.47 -6.54
C ILE A 61 -7.97 1.65 -5.38
N ASN A 62 -8.99 2.50 -5.54
CA ASN A 62 -10.01 2.72 -4.51
C ASN A 62 -10.83 1.45 -4.25
N GLU A 63 -11.25 0.73 -5.30
CA GLU A 63 -11.96 -0.54 -5.16
C GLU A 63 -11.14 -1.54 -4.34
N ALA A 64 -9.84 -1.67 -4.64
CA ALA A 64 -8.92 -2.56 -3.93
C ALA A 64 -8.82 -2.27 -2.42
N LEU A 65 -9.01 -1.03 -1.98
CA LEU A 65 -9.02 -0.67 -0.56
C LEU A 65 -10.21 -1.27 0.20
N TYR A 66 -11.34 -1.48 -0.47
CA TYR A 66 -12.59 -1.95 0.15
C TYR A 66 -12.88 -3.44 -0.09
N VAL A 67 -12.01 -4.15 -0.82
CA VAL A 67 -12.20 -5.58 -1.12
C VAL A 67 -12.34 -6.42 0.16
N HIS A 68 -11.60 -6.07 1.22
CA HIS A 68 -11.65 -6.80 2.48
C HIS A 68 -12.82 -6.41 3.42
N GLU A 69 -13.50 -5.30 3.17
CA GLU A 69 -14.67 -4.89 3.98
C GLU A 69 -15.95 -5.62 3.53
N ASN A 70 -16.08 -5.89 2.23
CA ASN A 70 -17.26 -6.58 1.68
C ASN A 70 -17.29 -8.08 2.01
N ASP A 71 -16.13 -8.74 2.12
CA ASP A 71 -16.05 -10.16 2.51
C ASP A 71 -16.47 -10.39 3.97
N ALA A 72 -16.23 -9.41 4.86
CA ALA A 72 -16.64 -9.48 6.26
C ALA A 72 -18.17 -9.31 6.44
N ILE A 73 -18.80 -8.46 5.63
CA ILE A 73 -20.26 -8.21 5.69
C ILE A 73 -21.05 -9.37 5.08
N ALA A 74 -20.52 -10.02 4.03
CA ALA A 74 -21.17 -11.19 3.43
C ALA A 74 -21.18 -12.42 4.37
N GLN A 75 -20.19 -12.56 5.24
CA GLN A 75 -20.11 -13.66 6.21
C GLN A 75 -20.97 -13.44 7.47
N SER A 76 -21.31 -12.19 7.82
CA SER A 76 -22.19 -11.91 8.97
C SER A 76 -23.68 -12.07 8.65
N HIS A 77 -24.06 -12.15 7.37
CA HIS A 77 -25.48 -12.25 6.95
C HIS A 77 -25.96 -13.70 6.75
N PHE A 78 -25.07 -14.68 6.97
CA PHE A 78 -25.34 -16.12 6.91
C PHE A 78 -25.10 -16.85 8.26
N ALA A 79 -24.93 -16.11 9.36
CA ALA A 79 -24.81 -16.64 10.73
C ALA A 79 -26.09 -16.41 11.54
#